data_AF-A0A9C9DGN2-F1
#
_entry.id   AF-A0A9C9DGN2-F1
#
_cell.length_a   1.000
_cell.length_b   1.000
_cell.length_c   1.000
_cell.angle_alpha   90.00
_cell.angle_beta   90.00
_cell.angle_gamma   90.00
#
_symmetry.space_group_name_H-M   'P 1'
#
loop_
_entity.id
_entity.type
_entity.pdbx_description
1 polymer ?
#
loop_
_entity_poly.entity_id
_entity_poly.type
_entity_poly.pdbx_seq_one_letter_code
_entity_poly.pdbx_strand_id
1 'polypeptide(L)'
;LGGGWREFLATVLGAALSMILRVALRPARLIPLMVIVLAAFAATAGSVLGCRALACPSPDLAPIAAALQLVPGVPLVTAVIDLATGDIISGMARGAYAALMAAGIALGMLLFLAWGFMP
;
A
#
# COMPACT_ATOMS: atom_id res chain seq x y z
N LEU A 1 3.23 17.54 -14.62
CA LEU A 1 3.66 16.38 -13.81
C LEU A 1 3.90 16.91 -12.40
N GLY A 2 2.92 16.75 -11.52
CA GLY A 2 3.04 17.11 -10.10
C GLY A 2 4.18 16.32 -9.44
N GLY A 3 4.75 16.86 -8.37
CA GLY A 3 6.02 16.36 -7.83
C GLY A 3 6.88 17.45 -7.21
N GLY A 4 6.24 18.47 -6.63
CA GLY A 4 6.96 19.41 -5.78
C GLY A 4 7.57 18.72 -4.56
N TRP A 5 8.51 19.42 -3.91
CA TRP A 5 9.14 18.91 -2.69
C TRP A 5 8.13 18.62 -1.56
N ARG A 6 6.95 19.25 -1.63
CA ARG A 6 5.85 19.11 -0.67
C ARG A 6 5.17 17.75 -0.79
N GLU A 7 4.92 17.29 -2.02
CA GLU A 7 4.35 15.98 -2.32
C GLU A 7 5.33 14.86 -1.91
N PHE A 8 6.62 15.09 -2.11
CA PHE A 8 7.66 14.17 -1.65
C PHE A 8 7.65 14.03 -0.11
N LEU A 9 7.60 15.14 0.62
CA LEU A 9 7.52 15.07 2.09
C LEU A 9 6.22 14.41 2.58
N ALA A 10 5.09 14.75 1.97
CA ALA A 10 3.80 14.17 2.35
C ALA A 10 3.78 12.64 2.14
N THR A 11 4.36 12.16 1.03
CA THR A 11 4.46 10.72 0.75
C THR A 11 5.44 10.01 1.66
N VAL A 12 6.59 10.62 1.98
CA VAL A 12 7.57 10.07 2.94
C VAL A 12 6.97 9.94 4.33
N LEU A 13 6.25 10.96 4.81
CA LEU A 13 5.58 10.90 6.11
C LEU A 13 4.47 9.85 6.14
N GLY A 14 3.66 9.77 5.08
CA GLY A 14 2.62 8.75 4.95
C GLY A 14 3.19 7.33 4.90
N ALA A 15 4.23 7.11 4.10
CA ALA A 15 4.92 5.83 4.00
C ALA A 15 5.59 5.42 5.32
N ALA A 16 6.23 6.38 6.01
CA ALA A 16 6.82 6.15 7.33
C ALA A 16 5.77 5.73 8.36
N LEU A 17 4.62 6.42 8.41
CA LEU A 17 3.51 6.09 9.30
C LEU A 17 3.00 4.66 9.05
N SER A 18 2.77 4.29 7.79
CA SER A 18 2.35 2.94 7.42
C SER A 18 3.37 1.86 7.74
N MET A 19 4.64 2.19 7.58
CA MET A 19 5.72 1.25 7.91
C MET A 19 5.79 1.02 9.42
N ILE A 20 5.66 2.08 10.23
CA ILE A 20 5.58 1.97 11.69
C ILE A 20 4.36 1.14 12.09
N LEU A 21 3.19 1.39 11.50
CA LEU A 21 1.99 0.59 11.79
C LEU A 21 2.20 -0.89 11.41
N ARG A 22 2.76 -1.17 10.24
CA ARG A 22 3.08 -2.54 9.82
C ARG A 22 3.99 -3.23 10.82
N VAL A 23 5.03 -2.55 11.31
CA VAL A 23 5.98 -3.11 12.28
C VAL A 23 5.34 -3.29 13.64
N ALA A 24 4.54 -2.34 14.11
CA ALA A 24 3.81 -2.41 15.38
C ALA A 24 2.77 -3.54 15.39
N LEU A 25 2.20 -3.88 14.23
CA LEU A 25 1.23 -4.98 14.10
C LEU A 25 1.86 -6.35 13.75
N ARG A 26 3.17 -6.43 13.48
CA ARG A 26 3.88 -7.72 13.33
C ARG A 26 3.73 -8.66 14.52
N PRO A 27 3.85 -8.21 15.79
CA PRO A 27 3.67 -9.11 16.94
C PRO A 27 2.24 -9.60 17.15
N ALA A 28 1.24 -8.99 16.49
CA ALA A 28 -0.18 -9.27 16.75
C ALA A 28 -0.70 -10.59 16.12
N ARG A 29 0.14 -11.39 15.44
CA ARG A 29 -0.23 -12.63 14.72
C ARG A 29 -1.48 -12.50 13.82
N LEU A 30 -1.69 -11.33 13.24
CA LEU A 30 -2.84 -11.09 12.37
C LEU A 30 -2.64 -11.73 11.00
N ILE A 31 -3.77 -12.02 10.34
CA ILE A 31 -3.77 -12.52 8.95
C ILE A 31 -3.08 -11.46 8.06
N PRO A 32 -2.15 -11.85 7.16
CA PRO A 32 -1.38 -10.91 6.33
C PRO A 32 -2.24 -9.90 5.57
N LEU A 33 -3.44 -10.32 5.16
CA LEU A 33 -4.44 -9.49 4.50
C LEU A 33 -4.91 -8.33 5.39
N MET A 34 -5.19 -8.58 6.67
CA MET A 34 -5.66 -7.55 7.60
C MET A 34 -4.58 -6.52 7.90
N VAL A 35 -3.32 -6.95 7.99
CA VAL A 35 -2.16 -6.06 8.14
C VAL A 35 -2.02 -5.15 6.92
N ILE A 36 -2.26 -5.66 5.71
CA ILE A 36 -2.14 -4.86 4.49
C ILE A 36 -3.27 -3.87 4.31
N VAL A 37 -4.50 -4.25 4.64
CA VAL A 37 -5.66 -3.34 4.60
C VAL A 37 -5.42 -2.16 5.55
N LEU A 38 -4.99 -2.44 6.78
CA LEU A 38 -4.72 -1.37 7.76
C LEU A 38 -3.53 -0.50 7.36
N ALA A 39 -2.47 -1.10 6.82
CA ALA A 39 -1.30 -0.36 6.36
C ALA A 39 -1.62 0.53 5.15
N ALA A 40 -2.44 0.04 4.21
CA ALA A 40 -2.89 0.80 3.05
C ALA A 40 -3.77 1.96 3.50
N PHE A 41 -4.71 1.70 4.40
CA PHE A 41 -5.54 2.74 5.01
C PHE A 41 -4.69 3.83 5.69
N ALA A 42 -3.69 3.44 6.49
CA ALA A 42 -2.78 4.38 7.14
C ALA A 42 -1.88 5.14 6.14
N ALA A 43 -1.54 4.53 5.00
CA ALA A 43 -0.68 5.14 3.98
C ALA A 43 -1.45 6.26 3.30
N THR A 44 -2.68 5.94 2.90
CA THR A 44 -3.60 6.89 2.29
C THR A 44 -3.92 8.02 3.28
N ALA A 45 -4.26 7.70 4.53
CA ALA A 45 -4.53 8.70 5.56
C ALA A 45 -3.33 9.63 5.83
N GLY A 46 -2.14 9.07 6.04
CA GLY A 46 -0.93 9.85 6.30
C GLY A 46 -0.53 10.73 5.11
N SER A 47 -0.64 10.21 3.88
CA SER A 47 -0.33 10.97 2.67
C SER A 47 -1.30 12.13 2.42
N VAL A 48 -2.60 11.93 2.69
CA VAL A 48 -3.64 12.96 2.52
C VAL A 48 -3.56 14.02 3.60
N LEU A 49 -3.39 13.63 4.87
CA LEU A 49 -3.14 14.58 5.98
C LEU A 49 -1.87 15.39 5.74
N GLY A 50 -0.80 14.75 5.25
CA GLY A 50 0.44 15.42 4.85
C GLY A 50 0.22 16.42 3.71
N CYS A 51 -0.52 16.04 2.67
CA CYS A 51 -0.87 16.95 1.57
C CYS A 51 -1.72 18.14 2.02
N ARG A 52 -2.64 17.95 2.99
CA ARG A 52 -3.44 19.05 3.55
C ARG A 52 -2.60 20.01 4.38
N ALA A 53 -1.68 19.51 5.19
CA ALA A 53 -0.78 20.33 5.98
C ALA A 53 0.20 21.16 5.12
N LEU A 54 0.62 20.61 3.97
CA LEU A 54 1.57 21.28 3.06
C LEU A 54 0.90 22.03 1.89
N ALA A 55 -0.43 22.05 1.79
CA ALA A 55 -1.19 22.65 0.69
C ALA A 55 -0.65 22.22 -0.70
N CYS A 56 -0.64 20.90 -0.94
CA CYS A 56 -0.12 20.35 -2.19
C CYS A 56 -1.02 20.68 -3.40
N PRO A 57 -0.43 21.07 -4.55
CA PRO A 57 -1.18 21.39 -5.77
C PRO A 57 -1.73 20.15 -6.50
N SER A 58 -1.33 18.93 -6.13
CA SER A 58 -1.79 17.68 -6.75
C SER A 58 -1.97 16.56 -5.72
N PRO A 59 -3.10 16.54 -4.98
CA PRO A 59 -3.32 15.61 -3.86
C PRO A 59 -3.47 14.15 -4.31
N ASP A 60 -3.82 13.88 -5.57
CA ASP A 60 -4.09 12.53 -6.07
C ASP A 60 -2.84 11.66 -6.22
N LEU A 61 -1.66 12.29 -6.40
CA LEU A 61 -0.40 11.56 -6.63
C LEU A 61 0.19 10.99 -5.33
N ALA A 62 -0.06 11.64 -4.20
CA ALA A 62 0.51 11.24 -2.91
C ALA A 62 0.03 9.85 -2.40
N PRO A 63 -1.28 9.54 -2.39
CA PRO A 63 -1.74 8.24 -1.93
C PRO A 63 -1.32 7.09 -2.86
N ILE A 64 -1.22 7.35 -4.17
CA ILE A 64 -0.76 6.36 -5.16
C ILE A 64 0.70 6.01 -4.90
N ALA A 65 1.57 7.01 -4.72
CA ALA A 65 2.98 6.80 -4.43
C ALA A 65 3.19 6.05 -3.10
N ALA A 66 2.42 6.39 -2.06
CA ALA A 66 2.49 5.70 -0.78
C ALA A 66 2.01 4.24 -0.87
N ALA A 67 1.01 3.93 -1.70
CA ALA A 67 0.50 2.57 -1.90
C ALA A 67 1.50 1.64 -2.62
N LEU A 68 2.37 2.17 -3.49
CA LEU A 68 3.38 1.37 -4.20
C LEU A 68 4.38 0.68 -3.26
N GLN A 69 4.71 1.29 -2.11
CA GLN A 69 5.54 0.69 -1.05
C GLN A 69 4.93 -0.61 -0.49
N LEU A 70 3.61 -0.79 -0.64
CA LEU A 70 2.89 -1.93 -0.11
C LEU A 70 2.90 -3.15 -1.04
N VAL A 71 3.24 -2.97 -2.32
CA VAL A 71 3.21 -4.02 -3.33
C VAL A 71 4.21 -5.12 -2.97
N PRO A 72 3.77 -6.39 -2.82
CA PRO A 72 4.67 -7.50 -2.58
C PRO A 72 5.41 -7.86 -3.88
N GLY A 73 6.42 -7.07 -4.23
CA GLY A 73 7.17 -7.22 -5.49
C GLY A 73 7.92 -8.55 -5.60
N VAL A 74 8.66 -8.94 -4.56
CA VAL A 74 9.44 -10.19 -4.55
C VAL A 74 8.53 -11.43 -4.72
N PRO A 75 7.44 -11.60 -3.94
CA PRO A 75 6.51 -12.73 -4.13
C PRO A 75 5.87 -12.78 -5.52
N LEU A 76 5.55 -11.62 -6.10
CA LEU A 76 4.96 -11.54 -7.43
C LEU A 76 5.92 -12.04 -8.52
N VAL A 77 7.17 -11.55 -8.49
CA VAL A 77 8.20 -11.97 -9.46
C VAL A 77 8.48 -13.46 -9.31
N THR A 78 8.60 -13.96 -8.08
CA THR A 78 8.83 -15.39 -7.84
C THR A 78 7.65 -16.25 -8.28
N ALA A 79 6.40 -15.80 -8.12
CA ALA A 79 5.23 -16.52 -8.64
C ALA A 79 5.27 -16.67 -10.17
N VAL A 80 5.68 -15.61 -10.89
CA VAL A 80 5.82 -15.64 -12.36
C VAL A 80 6.94 -16.59 -12.79
N ILE A 81 8.08 -16.58 -12.09
CA ILE A 81 9.19 -17.50 -12.36
C ILE A 81 8.75 -18.95 -12.13
N ASP A 82 8.11 -19.24 -10.99
CA ASP A 82 7.65 -20.60 -10.66
C ASP A 82 6.67 -21.12 -11.73
N LEU A 83 5.70 -20.29 -12.15
CA LEU A 83 4.77 -20.61 -13.25
C LEU A 83 5.50 -20.85 -14.59
N ALA A 84 6.51 -20.04 -14.90
CA ALA A 84 7.31 -20.19 -16.13
C ALA A 84 8.19 -21.44 -16.11
N THR A 85 8.65 -21.88 -14.94
CA THR A 85 9.45 -23.10 -14.76
C THR A 85 8.64 -24.39 -14.68
N GLY A 86 7.30 -24.30 -14.72
CA GLY A 86 6.40 -25.46 -14.70
C GLY A 86 5.97 -25.93 -13.29
N ASP A 87 6.36 -25.21 -12.22
CA ASP A 87 5.82 -25.45 -10.87
C ASP A 87 4.50 -24.67 -10.71
N ILE A 88 3.44 -25.22 -11.30
CA ILE A 88 2.12 -24.59 -11.33
C ILE A 88 1.53 -24.50 -9.92
N ILE A 89 1.80 -25.45 -9.03
CA ILE A 89 1.23 -25.46 -7.67
C ILE A 89 1.89 -24.36 -6.81
N SER A 90 3.23 -24.27 -6.79
CA SER A 90 3.92 -23.19 -6.06
C SER A 90 3.62 -21.82 -6.67
N GLY A 91 3.66 -21.73 -8.00
CA GLY A 91 3.38 -20.50 -8.73
C GLY A 91 1.96 -19.98 -8.51
N MET A 92 0.96 -20.86 -8.51
CA MET A 92 -0.43 -20.48 -8.24
C MET A 92 -0.66 -20.09 -6.78
N ALA A 93 -0.04 -20.78 -5.82
CA ALA A 93 -0.14 -20.41 -4.40
C ALA A 93 0.47 -19.03 -4.12
N ARG A 94 1.66 -18.74 -4.65
CA ARG A 94 2.32 -17.43 -4.51
C ARG A 94 1.60 -16.34 -5.30
N GLY A 95 1.06 -16.68 -6.48
CA GLY A 95 0.24 -15.78 -7.29
C GLY A 95 -1.05 -15.39 -6.60
N ALA A 96 -1.79 -16.37 -6.04
CA ALA A 96 -3.00 -16.12 -5.25
C ALA A 96 -2.70 -15.27 -4.00
N TYR A 97 -1.57 -15.53 -3.33
CA TYR A 97 -1.14 -14.71 -2.20
C TYR A 97 -0.86 -13.26 -2.62
N ALA A 98 -0.13 -13.04 -3.71
CA ALA A 98 0.12 -11.69 -4.23
C ALA A 98 -1.19 -10.98 -4.65
N ALA A 99 -2.13 -11.69 -5.27
CA ALA A 99 -3.43 -11.17 -5.66
C ALA A 99 -4.30 -10.78 -4.45
N LEU A 100 -4.34 -11.62 -3.40
CA LEU A 100 -5.02 -11.32 -2.14
C LEU A 100 -4.47 -10.06 -1.49
N MET A 101 -3.14 -9.89 -1.51
CA MET A 101 -2.48 -8.72 -0.96
C MET A 101 -2.78 -7.46 -1.79
N ALA A 102 -2.77 -7.54 -3.12
CA ALA A 102 -3.18 -6.45 -3.99
C ALA A 102 -4.65 -6.04 -3.77
N ALA A 103 -5.55 -7.01 -3.64
CA ALA A 103 -6.96 -6.78 -3.30
C ALA A 103 -7.12 -6.10 -1.93
N GLY A 104 -6.31 -6.50 -0.94
CA GLY A 104 -6.27 -5.85 0.37
C GLY A 104 -5.79 -4.40 0.33
N ILE A 105 -4.80 -4.08 -0.50
CA ILE A 105 -4.35 -2.70 -0.72
C ILE A 105 -5.48 -1.87 -1.35
N ALA A 106 -6.12 -2.40 -2.39
CA ALA A 106 -7.26 -1.75 -3.05
C ALA A 106 -8.42 -1.51 -2.08
N LEU A 107 -8.75 -2.50 -1.24
CA LEU A 107 -9.75 -2.37 -0.18
C LEU A 107 -9.39 -1.30 0.84
N GLY A 108 -8.15 -1.26 1.33
CA GLY A 108 -7.70 -0.25 2.28
C GLY A 108 -7.75 1.17 1.71
N MET A 109 -7.37 1.35 0.45
CA MET A 109 -7.51 2.63 -0.26
C MET A 109 -8.98 3.01 -0.47
N LEU A 110 -9.82 2.05 -0.90
CA LEU A 110 -11.26 2.26 -1.09
C LEU A 110 -11.96 2.61 0.22
N LEU A 111 -11.61 1.97 1.33
CA LEU A 111 -12.15 2.28 2.65
C LEU A 111 -11.84 3.73 3.05
N PHE A 112 -10.61 4.19 2.79
CA PHE A 112 -10.25 5.58 3.04
C PHE A 112 -11.04 6.57 2.18
N LEU A 113 -11.15 6.28 0.87
CA LEU A 113 -11.94 7.09 -0.07
C LEU A 113 -13.43 7.11 0.32
N ALA A 114 -13.99 5.96 0.69
CA ALA A 114 -15.36 5.81 1.13
C ALA A 114 -15.63 6.51 2.47
N TRP A 115 -14.62 6.64 3.34
CA TRP A 115 -14.76 7.36 4.61
C TRP A 115 -14.84 8.89 4.43
N GLY A 116 -14.74 9.40 3.19
CA GLY A 116 -15.12 10.78 2.88
C GLY A 116 -14.11 11.83 3.33
N PHE A 117 -12.83 11.48 3.46
CA PHE A 117 -11.78 12.44 3.87
C PHE A 117 -11.26 13.35 2.74
N MET A 118 -11.92 13.35 1.58
CA MET A 118 -11.70 14.30 0.48
C MET A 118 -13.02 15.04 0.19
N PRO A 119 -13.22 16.26 0.71
CA PRO A 119 -13.83 17.33 -0.08
C PRO A 119 -12.86 17.80 -1.16
#